data_AF-A0A7S0SMP5-F1
#
_entry.id   AF-A0A7S0SMP5-F1
#
_cell.length_a   1.000
_cell.length_b   1.000
_cell.length_c   1.000
_cell.angle_alpha   90.00
_cell.angle_beta   90.00
_cell.angle_gamma   90.00
#
_symmetry.space_group_name_H-M   'P 1'
#
loop_
_entity.id
_entity.type
_entity.pdbx_description
1 polymer ?
#
loop_
_entity_poly.entity_id
_entity_poly.type
_entity_poly.pdbx_seq_one_letter_code
_entity_poly.pdbx_strand_id
1 'polypeptide(L)'
;GSGGGDGQRPQAEDDDPVGVAGGPEVRYTRMRGGDDADPDSDAFWEDTVSWLHTEMLTMSIAKDHPDILAEAVVILSKWRDTLPKSVWVRVVKSGRIAKELNEIAPVIFHTRMQLDKIGVPTNPDERANIVDLCSGFGYMGMFLAEMLDPAKVQNIVLVDKQWPMFNQRKALPHQINWDHIYGVGDWKPRWPIRLFTRKNNIKEASQLRQMERHLFQKWPGPFIILAVHLCGTLSIKAVEMFNHHATAATLCLKPCCLPEWDHTFSHDSWIVGGHCIPTRDVCAQGKWKANRWVGPPRSHLRGKFSAWAGHLLQGIELSDDQK
;
A
#
# COMPACT_ATOMS: atom_id res chain seq x y z
N GLY A 1 21.52 -55.40 -15.57
CA GLY A 1 21.35 -55.25 -14.12
C GLY A 1 21.80 -53.86 -13.75
N SER A 2 20.91 -53.08 -13.14
CA SER A 2 21.02 -51.65 -12.85
C SER A 2 21.77 -51.37 -11.54
N GLY A 3 22.33 -50.15 -11.41
CA GLY A 3 22.80 -49.50 -10.16
C GLY A 3 24.22 -48.94 -10.33
N GLY A 4 24.53 -47.64 -10.34
CA GLY A 4 23.92 -46.46 -9.72
C GLY A 4 24.43 -46.33 -8.27
N GLY A 5 25.29 -45.41 -7.85
CA GLY A 5 25.74 -44.13 -8.41
C GLY A 5 25.71 -43.10 -7.26
N ASP A 6 26.78 -43.04 -6.47
CA ASP A 6 26.95 -42.11 -5.35
C ASP A 6 27.15 -40.65 -5.81
N GLY A 7 26.62 -39.71 -5.03
CA GLY A 7 26.84 -38.28 -5.24
C GLY A 7 26.07 -37.41 -4.26
N GLN A 8 26.46 -37.42 -2.98
CA GLN A 8 26.00 -36.45 -1.98
C GLN A 8 26.45 -35.03 -2.36
N ARG A 9 25.51 -34.10 -2.49
CA ARG A 9 25.78 -32.66 -2.60
C ARG A 9 25.85 -32.04 -1.20
N PRO A 10 26.77 -31.08 -0.96
CA PRO A 10 26.85 -30.37 0.32
C PRO A 10 25.65 -29.41 0.49
N GLN A 11 25.04 -29.44 1.68
CA GLN A 11 24.09 -28.43 2.13
C GLN A 11 24.90 -27.21 2.58
N ALA A 12 24.66 -26.06 1.94
CA ALA A 12 25.12 -24.77 2.44
C ALA A 12 24.06 -24.24 3.43
N GLU A 13 24.50 -23.96 4.65
CA GLU A 13 23.74 -23.26 5.68
C GLU A 13 23.75 -21.76 5.33
N ASP A 14 22.58 -21.17 5.08
CA ASP A 14 22.39 -19.74 4.86
C ASP A 14 21.93 -19.09 6.18
N ASP A 15 22.88 -18.52 6.93
CA ASP A 15 22.63 -17.55 8.00
C ASP A 15 22.82 -16.14 7.42
N ASP A 16 21.73 -15.39 7.19
CA ASP A 16 21.77 -13.91 7.07
C ASP A 16 20.36 -13.29 7.28
N PRO A 17 20.24 -12.11 7.93
CA PRO A 17 19.00 -11.60 8.49
C PRO A 17 18.04 -10.95 7.48
N VAL A 18 16.75 -11.16 7.72
CA VAL A 18 15.62 -10.95 6.81
C VAL A 18 15.15 -9.49 6.79
N GLY A 19 15.22 -8.86 5.62
CA GLY A 19 14.55 -7.61 5.31
C GLY A 19 13.94 -7.65 3.90
N VAL A 20 12.69 -7.20 3.81
CA VAL A 20 11.86 -6.99 2.60
C VAL A 20 10.96 -8.16 2.14
N ALA A 21 9.65 -7.88 2.22
CA ALA A 21 8.47 -8.50 1.57
C ALA A 21 8.42 -10.04 1.49
N GLY A 22 7.81 -10.61 2.54
CA GLY A 22 7.53 -12.03 2.73
C GLY A 22 8.62 -12.68 3.58
N GLY A 23 8.44 -12.65 4.90
CA GLY A 23 9.29 -13.37 5.85
C GLY A 23 9.36 -14.88 5.54
N PRO A 24 10.22 -15.61 6.25
CA PRO A 24 10.40 -17.05 6.09
C PRO A 24 9.07 -17.78 6.26
N GLU A 25 9.04 -19.06 5.88
CA GLU A 25 8.09 -19.99 6.49
C GLU A 25 8.21 -19.87 8.02
N VAL A 26 7.41 -18.99 8.62
CA VAL A 26 6.81 -19.35 9.88
C VAL A 26 5.99 -20.57 9.48
N ARG A 27 6.53 -21.77 9.75
CA ARG A 27 5.65 -22.89 10.08
C ARG A 27 4.69 -22.27 11.07
N TYR A 28 3.48 -22.00 10.60
CA TYR A 28 2.41 -21.47 11.41
C TYR A 28 2.09 -22.59 12.39
N THR A 29 2.88 -22.69 13.45
CA THR A 29 2.40 -23.22 14.70
C THR A 29 1.38 -22.20 15.10
N ARG A 30 0.15 -22.42 14.63
CA ARG A 30 -1.05 -21.76 15.09
C ARG A 30 -0.97 -21.77 16.61
N MET A 31 -0.50 -20.67 17.19
CA MET A 31 -0.66 -20.48 18.63
C MET A 31 -2.17 -20.50 18.84
N ARG A 32 -2.60 -21.40 19.74
CA ARG A 32 -3.99 -21.78 20.02
C ARG A 32 -4.98 -20.63 19.78
N GLY A 33 -5.97 -20.88 18.91
CA GLY A 33 -7.19 -20.06 18.82
C GLY A 33 -7.67 -19.66 17.41
N GLY A 34 -7.14 -20.19 16.32
CA GLY A 34 -7.32 -19.57 14.99
C GLY A 34 -8.08 -20.31 13.89
N ASP A 35 -8.66 -21.50 14.10
CA ASP A 35 -9.64 -22.09 13.15
C ASP A 35 -10.95 -22.49 13.83
N ASP A 36 -10.90 -22.80 15.13
CA ASP A 36 -12.08 -23.20 15.90
C ASP A 36 -12.72 -22.05 16.67
N ALA A 37 -12.10 -20.86 16.68
CA ALA A 37 -12.72 -19.67 17.26
C ALA A 37 -13.73 -19.15 16.25
N ASP A 38 -15.01 -19.29 16.60
CA ASP A 38 -16.11 -18.68 15.88
C ASP A 38 -15.81 -17.17 15.75
N PRO A 39 -15.60 -16.62 14.54
CA PRO A 39 -15.36 -15.20 14.33
C PRO A 39 -16.56 -14.34 14.76
N ASP A 40 -17.72 -14.95 14.99
CA ASP A 40 -18.90 -14.32 15.56
C ASP A 40 -18.95 -14.41 17.11
N SER A 41 -18.06 -15.17 17.75
CA SER A 41 -17.99 -15.26 19.22
C SER A 41 -17.59 -13.94 19.85
N ASP A 42 -18.26 -13.61 20.96
CA ASP A 42 -18.02 -12.36 21.69
C ASP A 42 -16.62 -12.33 22.35
N ALA A 43 -16.00 -13.49 22.60
CA ALA A 43 -14.64 -13.57 23.12
C ALA A 43 -13.58 -13.14 22.09
N PHE A 44 -13.74 -13.47 20.80
CA PHE A 44 -12.84 -12.98 19.75
C PHE A 44 -12.99 -11.46 19.53
N TRP A 45 -14.22 -10.97 19.73
CA TRP A 45 -14.59 -9.57 19.61
C TRP A 45 -14.01 -8.65 20.71
N GLU A 46 -13.77 -9.17 21.91
CA GLU A 46 -13.30 -8.37 23.05
C GLU A 46 -11.79 -8.10 23.04
N ASP A 47 -10.94 -9.04 22.58
CA ASP A 47 -9.48 -8.92 22.69
C ASP A 47 -8.74 -8.74 21.34
N THR A 48 -9.46 -8.40 20.26
CA THR A 48 -8.86 -8.32 18.92
C THR A 48 -7.71 -7.31 18.84
N VAL A 49 -7.79 -6.18 19.55
CA VAL A 49 -6.77 -5.11 19.48
C VAL A 49 -5.48 -5.54 20.18
N SER A 50 -5.56 -6.17 21.35
CA SER A 50 -4.38 -6.69 22.06
C SER A 50 -3.68 -7.79 21.25
N TRP A 51 -4.46 -8.64 20.57
CA TRP A 51 -3.91 -9.62 19.65
C TRP A 51 -3.15 -8.95 18.49
N LEU A 52 -3.76 -7.97 17.80
CA LEU A 52 -3.10 -7.23 16.72
C LEU A 52 -1.82 -6.53 17.20
N HIS A 53 -1.85 -5.93 18.39
CA HIS A 53 -0.67 -5.31 18.99
C HIS A 53 0.43 -6.34 19.22
N THR A 54 0.12 -7.49 19.82
CA THR A 54 1.08 -8.57 20.05
C THR A 54 1.71 -9.07 18.75
N GLU A 55 0.90 -9.25 17.70
CA GLU A 55 1.42 -9.61 16.38
C GLU A 55 2.39 -8.55 15.84
N MET A 56 2.03 -7.26 15.91
CA MET A 56 2.87 -6.17 15.40
C MET A 56 4.16 -5.97 16.20
N LEU A 57 4.20 -6.33 17.48
CA LEU A 57 5.43 -6.31 18.29
C LEU A 57 6.51 -7.25 17.75
N THR A 58 6.15 -8.25 16.94
CA THR A 58 7.09 -9.16 16.28
C THR A 58 7.57 -8.66 14.92
N MET A 59 7.04 -7.54 14.43
CA MET A 59 7.30 -7.00 13.10
C MET A 59 8.26 -5.80 13.13
N SER A 60 8.75 -5.40 11.96
CA SER A 60 9.67 -4.25 11.81
C SER A 60 9.09 -2.93 12.34
N ILE A 61 7.77 -2.71 12.25
CA ILE A 61 7.14 -1.48 12.74
C ILE A 61 7.41 -1.22 14.22
N ALA A 62 7.44 -2.25 15.06
CA ALA A 62 7.70 -2.09 16.49
C ALA A 62 9.13 -1.63 16.78
N LYS A 63 10.07 -1.97 15.90
CA LYS A 63 11.48 -1.58 16.00
C LYS A 63 11.75 -0.23 15.35
N ASP A 64 11.27 -0.06 14.11
CA ASP A 64 11.68 1.03 13.23
C ASP A 64 10.76 2.25 13.34
N HIS A 65 9.49 2.06 13.75
CA HIS A 65 8.47 3.11 13.88
C HIS A 65 7.58 2.90 15.14
N PRO A 66 8.17 2.83 16.36
CA PRO A 66 7.42 2.52 17.58
C PRO A 66 6.36 3.57 17.93
N ASP A 67 6.57 4.83 17.56
CA ASP A 67 5.63 5.94 17.72
C ASP A 67 4.38 5.74 16.85
N ILE A 68 4.56 5.35 15.57
CA ILE A 68 3.46 5.04 14.66
C ILE A 68 2.69 3.82 15.16
N LEU A 69 3.38 2.79 15.66
CA LEU A 69 2.73 1.62 16.26
C LEU A 69 1.87 2.01 17.46
N ALA A 70 2.43 2.76 18.41
CA ALA A 70 1.73 3.16 19.62
C ALA A 70 0.44 3.93 19.29
N GLU A 71 0.50 4.89 18.37
CA GLU A 71 -0.66 5.65 17.95
C GLU A 71 -1.67 4.80 17.16
N ALA A 72 -1.19 3.91 16.29
CA ALA A 72 -2.06 3.01 15.54
C ALA A 72 -2.85 2.09 16.47
N VAL A 73 -2.28 1.62 17.59
CA VAL A 73 -3.00 0.82 18.59
C VAL A 73 -4.13 1.62 19.23
N VAL A 74 -3.91 2.89 19.56
CA VAL A 74 -4.96 3.79 20.07
C VAL A 74 -6.08 3.96 19.04
N ILE A 75 -5.72 4.15 17.77
CA ILE A 75 -6.68 4.27 16.66
C ILE A 75 -7.47 2.98 16.46
N LEU A 76 -6.81 1.81 16.53
CA LEU A 76 -7.47 0.51 16.44
C LEU A 76 -8.50 0.31 17.56
N SER A 77 -8.17 0.70 18.81
CA SER A 77 -9.13 0.70 19.92
C SER A 77 -10.33 1.60 19.63
N LYS A 78 -10.09 2.83 19.17
CA LYS A 78 -11.17 3.74 18.76
C LYS A 78 -12.05 3.12 17.67
N TRP A 79 -11.46 2.50 16.66
CA TRP A 79 -12.19 1.86 15.57
C TRP A 79 -12.99 0.66 16.05
N ARG A 80 -12.42 -0.19 16.92
CA ARG A 80 -13.17 -1.26 17.56
C ARG A 80 -14.45 -0.68 18.18
N ASP A 81 -14.32 0.34 19.02
CA ASP A 81 -15.44 0.86 19.81
C ASP A 81 -16.51 1.59 18.99
N THR A 82 -16.13 2.11 17.82
CA THR A 82 -17.01 2.98 17.02
C THR A 82 -17.54 2.32 15.74
N LEU A 83 -16.84 1.33 15.19
CA LEU A 83 -17.28 0.62 14.00
C LEU A 83 -18.33 -0.45 14.36
N PRO A 84 -19.41 -0.60 13.58
CA PRO A 84 -20.33 -1.72 13.74
C PRO A 84 -19.61 -3.06 13.61
N LYS A 85 -20.10 -4.10 14.30
CA LYS A 85 -19.51 -5.45 14.29
C LYS A 85 -19.25 -6.00 12.89
N SER A 86 -20.22 -5.83 12.00
CA SER A 86 -20.10 -6.23 10.59
C SER A 86 -19.00 -5.49 9.81
N VAL A 87 -18.67 -4.26 10.19
CA VAL A 87 -17.58 -3.48 9.58
C VAL A 87 -16.25 -3.90 10.19
N TRP A 88 -16.13 -3.92 11.52
CA TRP A 88 -14.88 -4.27 12.22
C TRP A 88 -14.34 -5.63 11.80
N VAL A 89 -15.18 -6.67 11.78
CA VAL A 89 -14.76 -8.04 11.40
C VAL A 89 -14.14 -8.05 10.00
N ARG A 90 -14.60 -7.20 9.07
CA ARG A 90 -14.01 -7.07 7.73
C ARG A 90 -12.66 -6.35 7.75
N VAL A 91 -12.54 -5.30 8.57
CA VAL A 91 -11.30 -4.53 8.78
C VAL A 91 -10.19 -5.41 9.35
N VAL A 92 -10.49 -6.24 10.35
CA VAL A 92 -9.46 -7.08 11.00
C VAL A 92 -9.25 -8.44 10.34
N LYS A 93 -10.08 -8.79 9.35
CA LYS A 93 -10.14 -10.14 8.77
C LYS A 93 -8.76 -10.69 8.42
N SER A 94 -8.41 -11.80 9.08
CA SER A 94 -7.14 -12.54 8.91
C SER A 94 -5.89 -11.74 9.29
N GLY A 95 -6.00 -10.75 10.18
CA GLY A 95 -4.86 -9.93 10.63
C GLY A 95 -4.23 -9.08 9.53
N ARG A 96 -4.93 -8.89 8.41
CA ARG A 96 -4.40 -8.17 7.24
C ARG A 96 -3.96 -6.76 7.61
N ILE A 97 -4.73 -6.07 8.44
CA ILE A 97 -4.42 -4.73 8.91
C ILE A 97 -3.04 -4.62 9.59
N ALA A 98 -2.59 -5.64 10.34
CA ALA A 98 -1.27 -5.62 10.98
C ALA A 98 -0.13 -5.67 9.95
N LYS A 99 -0.26 -6.54 8.93
CA LYS A 99 0.71 -6.65 7.83
C LYS A 99 0.75 -5.36 7.01
N GLU A 100 -0.43 -4.87 6.64
CA GLU A 100 -0.58 -3.64 5.87
C GLU A 100 0.04 -2.46 6.62
N LEU A 101 -0.29 -2.28 7.92
CA LEU A 101 0.26 -1.23 8.76
C LEU A 101 1.79 -1.30 8.84
N ASN A 102 2.35 -2.49 9.05
CA ASN A 102 3.80 -2.69 9.05
C ASN A 102 4.44 -2.28 7.72
N GLU A 103 3.79 -2.55 6.59
CA GLU A 103 4.30 -2.20 5.28
C GLU A 103 4.21 -0.70 4.97
N ILE A 104 3.15 -0.02 5.42
CA ILE A 104 2.93 1.41 5.15
C ILE A 104 3.56 2.35 6.18
N ALA A 105 4.02 1.86 7.34
CA ALA A 105 4.63 2.67 8.39
C ALA A 105 5.71 3.67 7.90
N PRO A 106 6.70 3.28 7.07
CA PRO A 106 7.65 4.25 6.53
C PRO A 106 7.00 5.32 5.64
N VAL A 107 5.91 5.00 4.94
CA VAL A 107 5.17 5.96 4.12
C VAL A 107 4.38 6.92 4.99
N ILE A 108 3.76 6.45 6.08
CA ILE A 108 3.13 7.30 7.09
C ILE A 108 4.16 8.27 7.68
N PHE A 109 5.32 7.75 8.09
CA PHE A 109 6.44 8.54 8.63
C PHE A 109 6.85 9.68 7.67
N HIS A 110 7.14 9.34 6.41
CA HIS A 110 7.53 10.35 5.43
C HIS A 110 6.40 11.34 5.11
N THR A 111 5.14 10.89 5.08
CA THR A 111 4.00 11.78 4.86
C THR A 111 3.88 12.83 5.97
N ARG A 112 4.05 12.40 7.23
CA ARG A 112 4.10 13.31 8.40
C ARG A 112 5.22 14.32 8.27
N MET A 113 6.44 13.85 8.00
CA MET A 113 7.60 14.73 7.83
C MET A 113 7.39 15.79 6.75
N GLN A 114 6.73 15.46 5.64
CA GLN A 114 6.46 16.45 4.60
C GLN A 114 5.38 17.44 5.01
N LEU A 115 4.32 17.00 5.68
CA LEU A 115 3.29 17.89 6.20
C LEU A 115 3.81 18.81 7.31
N ASP A 116 4.80 18.37 8.09
CA ASP A 116 5.44 19.22 9.11
C ASP A 116 6.20 20.40 8.51
N LYS A 117 6.74 20.25 7.29
CA LYS A 117 7.38 21.34 6.54
C LYS A 117 6.37 22.33 5.95
N ILE A 118 5.12 21.93 5.78
CA ILE A 118 4.06 22.77 5.24
C ILE A 118 3.37 23.47 6.43
N GLY A 119 3.36 24.80 6.40
CA GLY A 119 2.60 25.60 7.36
C GLY A 119 1.09 25.34 7.25
N VAL A 120 0.34 25.63 8.31
CA VAL A 120 -1.13 25.60 8.21
C VAL A 120 -1.57 26.73 7.27
N PRO A 121 -2.20 26.43 6.11
CA PRO A 121 -2.59 27.47 5.17
C PRO A 121 -3.71 28.33 5.77
N THR A 122 -3.68 29.63 5.48
CA THR A 122 -4.75 30.55 5.91
C THR A 122 -6.06 30.24 5.19
N ASN A 123 -5.98 29.83 3.92
CA ASN A 123 -7.12 29.39 3.14
C ASN A 123 -7.30 27.85 3.25
N PRO A 124 -8.43 27.34 3.76
CA PRO A 124 -8.69 25.91 3.86
C PRO A 124 -8.66 25.15 2.52
N ASP A 125 -8.91 25.83 1.40
CA ASP A 125 -8.87 25.21 0.06
C ASP A 125 -7.44 24.97 -0.46
N GLU A 126 -6.43 25.55 0.20
CA GLU A 126 -5.00 25.35 -0.08
C GLU A 126 -4.38 24.25 0.79
N ARG A 127 -5.20 23.54 1.59
CA ARG A 127 -4.76 22.36 2.34
C ARG A 127 -4.36 21.25 1.37
N ALA A 128 -3.41 20.43 1.83
CA ALA A 128 -2.91 19.32 1.04
C ALA A 128 -4.01 18.29 0.73
N ASN A 129 -3.94 17.71 -0.46
CA ASN A 129 -4.80 16.62 -0.89
C ASN A 129 -3.94 15.36 -1.05
N ILE A 130 -4.30 14.28 -0.35
CA ILE A 130 -3.55 13.02 -0.41
C ILE A 130 -4.22 12.08 -1.42
N VAL A 131 -3.43 11.44 -2.27
CA VAL A 131 -3.90 10.47 -3.26
C VAL A 131 -3.24 9.13 -2.98
N ASP A 132 -4.01 8.15 -2.51
CA ASP A 132 -3.56 6.78 -2.24
C ASP A 132 -3.83 5.90 -3.47
N LEU A 133 -2.79 5.66 -4.27
CA LEU A 133 -2.85 4.88 -5.50
C LEU A 133 -2.80 3.38 -5.22
N CYS A 134 -3.72 2.64 -5.84
CA CYS A 134 -3.93 1.22 -5.59
C CYS A 134 -4.18 0.94 -4.10
N SER A 135 -5.05 1.76 -3.50
CA SER A 135 -5.32 1.79 -2.06
C SER A 135 -5.82 0.45 -1.49
N GLY A 136 -6.27 -0.48 -2.34
CA GLY A 136 -6.92 -1.70 -1.91
C GLY A 136 -8.06 -1.38 -0.94
N PHE A 137 -8.09 -2.04 0.21
CA PHE A 137 -9.10 -1.80 1.25
C PHE A 137 -9.06 -0.38 1.85
N GLY A 138 -7.95 0.35 1.69
CA GLY A 138 -7.80 1.73 2.15
C GLY A 138 -7.19 1.91 3.54
N TYR A 139 -6.51 0.91 4.09
CA TYR A 139 -5.94 0.98 5.45
C TYR A 139 -5.01 2.20 5.62
N MET A 140 -4.17 2.50 4.63
CA MET A 140 -3.26 3.64 4.71
C MET A 140 -4.02 4.95 4.83
N GLY A 141 -4.96 5.23 3.93
CA GLY A 141 -5.77 6.43 4.06
C GLY A 141 -6.61 6.49 5.34
N MET A 142 -7.12 5.35 5.84
CA MET A 142 -7.84 5.32 7.12
C MET A 142 -6.94 5.74 8.30
N PHE A 143 -5.73 5.18 8.40
CA PHE A 143 -4.77 5.57 9.45
C PHE A 143 -4.37 7.04 9.29
N LEU A 144 -4.01 7.47 8.08
CA LEU A 144 -3.66 8.87 7.82
C LEU A 144 -4.79 9.85 8.15
N ALA A 145 -6.05 9.45 7.96
CA ALA A 145 -7.19 10.30 8.29
C ALA A 145 -7.32 10.58 9.80
N GLU A 146 -6.82 9.68 10.63
CA GLU A 146 -6.78 9.80 12.09
C GLU A 146 -5.48 10.43 12.58
N MET A 147 -4.37 10.13 11.89
CA MET A 147 -3.00 10.44 12.30
C MET A 147 -2.49 11.82 11.87
N LEU A 148 -3.12 12.46 10.88
CA LEU A 148 -2.65 13.72 10.31
C LEU A 148 -3.48 14.91 10.79
N ASP A 149 -2.88 16.10 10.77
CA ASP A 149 -3.55 17.34 11.15
C ASP A 149 -4.62 17.75 10.10
N PRO A 150 -5.92 17.77 10.46
CA PRO A 150 -6.99 18.19 9.55
C PRO A 150 -6.92 19.69 9.18
N ALA A 151 -6.13 20.49 9.90
CA ALA A 151 -5.85 21.87 9.53
C ALA A 151 -4.87 21.98 8.34
N LYS A 152 -4.09 20.93 8.06
CA LYS A 152 -3.14 20.86 6.94
C LYS A 152 -3.63 20.02 5.77
N VAL A 153 -4.51 19.04 6.01
CA VAL A 153 -4.99 18.11 4.99
C VAL A 153 -6.48 18.29 4.75
N GLN A 154 -6.87 18.48 3.49
CA GLN A 154 -8.26 18.66 3.09
C GLN A 154 -8.96 17.32 2.91
N ASN A 155 -8.36 16.45 2.10
CA ASN A 155 -8.97 15.22 1.62
C ASN A 155 -7.91 14.13 1.46
N ILE A 156 -8.33 12.88 1.64
CA ILE A 156 -7.58 11.68 1.23
C ILE A 156 -8.44 10.90 0.23
N VAL A 157 -7.90 10.70 -0.97
CA VAL A 157 -8.59 10.00 -2.06
C VAL A 157 -7.97 8.62 -2.28
N LEU A 158 -8.75 7.59 -2.00
CA LEU A 158 -8.44 6.17 -2.15
C LEU A 158 -8.74 5.73 -3.59
N VAL A 159 -7.70 5.47 -4.39
CA VAL A 159 -7.84 5.14 -5.81
C VAL A 159 -7.55 3.66 -6.02
N ASP A 160 -8.52 2.92 -6.55
CA ASP A 160 -8.38 1.50 -6.87
C ASP A 160 -9.40 1.07 -7.92
N LYS A 161 -9.03 0.14 -8.81
CA LYS A 161 -9.95 -0.41 -9.82
C LYS A 161 -11.11 -1.21 -9.21
N GLN A 162 -10.93 -1.73 -8.00
CA GLN A 162 -11.92 -2.55 -7.30
C GLN A 162 -12.91 -1.72 -6.48
N TRP A 163 -12.71 -0.41 -6.31
CA TRP A 163 -13.77 0.42 -5.74
C TRP A 163 -15.02 0.38 -6.63
N PRO A 164 -16.23 0.48 -6.07
CA PRO A 164 -17.44 0.64 -6.88
C PRO A 164 -17.53 2.04 -7.52
N MET A 165 -18.36 2.18 -8.55
CA MET A 165 -18.53 3.45 -9.27
C MET A 165 -19.25 4.50 -8.42
N PHE A 166 -19.00 5.78 -8.73
CA PHE A 166 -19.79 6.88 -8.18
C PHE A 166 -21.29 6.67 -8.46
N ASN A 167 -22.14 6.91 -7.46
CA ASN A 167 -23.59 6.63 -7.45
C ASN A 167 -24.04 5.17 -7.48
N GLN A 168 -23.12 4.20 -7.41
CA GLN A 168 -23.51 2.81 -7.25
C GLN A 168 -24.12 2.60 -5.85
N ARG A 169 -25.30 1.97 -5.77
CA ARG A 169 -26.03 1.84 -4.48
C ARG A 169 -25.47 0.74 -3.58
N LYS A 170 -24.80 -0.26 -4.14
CA LYS A 170 -24.24 -1.41 -3.42
C LYS A 170 -23.01 -1.93 -4.14
N ALA A 171 -21.95 -2.27 -3.42
CA ALA A 171 -20.76 -2.91 -3.99
C ALA A 171 -21.09 -4.30 -4.59
N LEU A 172 -20.48 -4.62 -5.74
CA LEU A 172 -20.56 -5.96 -6.34
C LEU A 172 -19.63 -6.94 -5.60
N PRO A 173 -19.83 -8.26 -5.69
CA PRO A 173 -19.02 -9.25 -4.95
C PRO A 173 -17.51 -9.19 -5.19
N HIS A 174 -17.07 -8.75 -6.38
CA HIS A 174 -15.67 -8.61 -6.75
C HIS A 174 -15.08 -7.22 -6.43
N GLN A 175 -15.89 -6.32 -5.88
CA GLN A 175 -15.51 -4.96 -5.53
C GLN A 175 -15.26 -4.86 -4.03
N ILE A 176 -14.47 -3.86 -3.65
CA ILE A 176 -14.25 -3.53 -2.25
C ILE A 176 -15.54 -2.95 -1.69
N ASN A 177 -16.01 -3.51 -0.58
CA ASN A 177 -17.09 -2.90 0.19
C ASN A 177 -16.56 -1.63 0.88
N TRP A 178 -17.32 -0.54 0.82
CA TRP A 178 -16.90 0.77 1.30
C TRP A 178 -17.58 1.20 2.60
N ASP A 179 -18.22 0.27 3.32
CA ASP A 179 -19.03 0.62 4.49
C ASP A 179 -18.17 1.28 5.57
N HIS A 180 -16.90 0.91 5.68
CA HIS A 180 -15.93 1.57 6.57
C HIS A 180 -15.61 3.01 6.16
N ILE A 181 -15.82 3.37 4.89
CA ILE A 181 -15.59 4.73 4.39
C ILE A 181 -16.86 5.59 4.46
N TYR A 182 -18.01 5.05 4.06
CA TYR A 182 -19.25 5.82 3.89
C TYR A 182 -20.37 5.47 4.87
N GLY A 183 -20.23 4.39 5.65
CA GLY A 183 -21.24 3.94 6.61
C GLY A 183 -22.09 2.76 6.13
N VAL A 184 -22.88 2.24 7.05
CA VAL A 184 -23.84 1.14 6.82
C VAL A 184 -25.09 1.36 7.68
N GLY A 185 -26.27 1.24 7.06
CA GLY A 185 -27.53 1.61 7.71
C GLY A 185 -27.50 3.08 8.15
N ASP A 186 -27.86 3.33 9.41
CA ASP A 186 -27.84 4.68 10.00
C ASP A 186 -26.46 5.09 10.54
N TRP A 187 -25.53 4.14 10.64
CA TRP A 187 -24.19 4.43 11.14
C TRP A 187 -23.33 5.06 10.05
N LYS A 188 -22.64 6.17 10.38
CA LYS A 188 -21.69 6.86 9.50
C LYS A 188 -20.37 7.07 10.23
N PRO A 189 -19.22 6.75 9.61
CA PRO A 189 -17.92 7.01 10.21
C PRO A 189 -17.68 8.52 10.35
N ARG A 190 -16.92 8.89 11.38
CA ARG A 190 -16.47 10.27 11.61
C ARG A 190 -14.96 10.33 11.45
N TRP A 191 -14.52 10.46 10.21
CA TRP A 191 -13.11 10.64 9.86
C TRP A 191 -12.68 12.09 10.13
N PRO A 192 -11.58 12.35 10.87
CA PRO A 192 -11.07 13.71 11.08
C PRO A 192 -10.70 14.41 9.77
N ILE A 193 -10.10 13.67 8.83
CA ILE A 193 -9.87 14.10 7.45
C ILE A 193 -10.81 13.34 6.52
N ARG A 194 -11.40 14.03 5.55
CA ARG A 194 -12.39 13.44 4.66
C ARG A 194 -11.77 12.38 3.75
N LEU A 195 -12.33 11.16 3.81
CA LEU A 195 -11.99 10.06 2.90
C LEU A 195 -12.93 10.03 1.70
N PHE A 196 -12.37 9.75 0.52
CA PHE A 196 -13.11 9.46 -0.71
C PHE A 196 -12.56 8.20 -1.36
N THR A 197 -13.43 7.48 -2.05
CA THR A 197 -13.02 6.39 -2.93
C THR A 197 -13.19 6.79 -4.39
N ARG A 198 -12.31 6.30 -5.24
CA ARG A 198 -12.40 6.49 -6.68
C ARG A 198 -12.04 5.23 -7.43
N LYS A 199 -12.98 4.76 -8.26
CA LYS A 199 -12.73 3.66 -9.17
C LYS A 199 -11.92 4.14 -10.36
N ASN A 200 -10.64 3.82 -10.40
CA ASN A 200 -9.82 4.01 -11.59
C ASN A 200 -8.85 2.84 -11.78
N ASN A 201 -8.71 2.40 -13.03
CA ASN A 201 -7.63 1.52 -13.43
C ASN A 201 -6.48 2.36 -13.96
N ILE A 202 -5.47 2.63 -13.13
CA ILE A 202 -4.33 3.48 -13.51
C ILE A 202 -3.45 2.86 -14.62
N LYS A 203 -3.70 1.61 -15.03
CA LYS A 203 -3.11 1.01 -16.25
C LYS A 203 -3.66 1.64 -17.53
N GLU A 204 -4.88 2.18 -17.49
CA GLU A 204 -5.60 2.67 -18.66
C GLU A 204 -5.41 4.18 -18.82
N ALA A 205 -4.84 4.60 -19.95
CA ALA A 205 -4.60 6.02 -20.23
C ALA A 205 -5.88 6.88 -20.19
N SER A 206 -7.02 6.32 -20.60
CA SER A 206 -8.33 7.00 -20.51
C SER A 206 -8.73 7.30 -19.06
N GLN A 207 -8.43 6.40 -18.13
CA GLN A 207 -8.72 6.55 -16.70
C GLN A 207 -7.77 7.55 -16.05
N LEU A 208 -6.50 7.58 -16.45
CA LEU A 208 -5.55 8.62 -16.03
C LEU A 208 -6.03 10.03 -16.43
N ARG A 209 -6.52 10.20 -17.68
CA ARG A 209 -7.15 11.47 -18.12
C ARG A 209 -8.43 11.83 -17.36
N GLN A 210 -9.11 10.87 -16.75
CA GLN A 210 -10.25 11.15 -15.87
C GLN A 210 -9.79 11.53 -14.46
N MET A 211 -8.64 11.02 -13.98
CA MET A 211 -8.04 11.48 -12.73
C MET A 211 -7.63 12.94 -12.84
N GLU A 212 -7.00 13.32 -13.95
CA GLU A 212 -6.63 14.71 -14.19
C GLU A 212 -7.83 15.66 -14.01
N ARG A 213 -8.91 15.44 -14.77
CA ARG A 213 -10.09 16.31 -14.76
C ARG A 213 -10.89 16.37 -13.47
N HIS A 214 -10.92 15.28 -12.69
CA HIS A 214 -11.87 15.15 -11.58
C HIS A 214 -11.20 14.98 -10.21
N LEU A 215 -9.87 14.92 -10.19
CA LEU A 215 -9.07 14.82 -8.99
C LEU A 215 -8.03 15.96 -8.97
N PHE A 216 -7.10 16.00 -9.91
CA PHE A 216 -6.00 16.98 -9.88
C PHE A 216 -6.44 18.40 -10.25
N GLN A 217 -7.39 18.56 -11.17
CA GLN A 217 -7.98 19.87 -11.50
C GLN A 217 -9.11 20.31 -10.57
N LYS A 218 -9.55 19.42 -9.66
CA LYS A 218 -10.67 19.71 -8.76
C LYS A 218 -10.26 20.57 -7.57
N TRP A 219 -9.02 20.44 -7.13
CA TRP A 219 -8.45 21.17 -6.00
C TRP A 219 -7.14 21.83 -6.42
N PRO A 220 -6.80 23.02 -5.89
CA PRO A 220 -5.61 23.75 -6.31
C PRO A 220 -4.29 23.07 -5.90
N GLY A 221 -4.34 22.08 -5.01
CA GLY A 221 -3.17 21.44 -4.41
C GLY A 221 -2.70 22.14 -3.13
N PRO A 222 -1.58 21.70 -2.54
CA PRO A 222 -0.64 20.71 -3.05
C PRO A 222 -1.18 19.27 -2.96
N PHE A 223 -0.71 18.38 -3.85
CA PHE A 223 -1.01 16.96 -3.81
C PHE A 223 0.16 16.14 -3.26
N ILE A 224 -0.13 15.22 -2.34
CA ILE A 224 0.80 14.19 -1.87
C ILE A 224 0.34 12.86 -2.45
N ILE A 225 1.12 12.29 -3.35
CA ILE A 225 0.83 11.02 -4.01
C ILE A 225 1.50 9.88 -3.22
N LEU A 226 0.70 8.95 -2.73
CA LEU A 226 1.14 7.75 -2.04
C LEU A 226 0.93 6.56 -2.96
N ALA A 227 1.96 5.76 -3.12
CA ALA A 227 2.04 4.73 -4.16
C ALA A 227 2.66 3.46 -3.58
N VAL A 228 1.90 2.76 -2.75
CA VAL A 228 2.30 1.48 -2.13
C VAL A 228 1.62 0.32 -2.85
N HIS A 229 2.24 -0.86 -2.84
CA HIS A 229 1.72 -2.05 -3.50
C HIS A 229 1.50 -1.93 -5.03
N LEU A 230 2.20 -0.99 -5.68
CA LEU A 230 2.17 -0.90 -7.13
C LEU A 230 2.94 -2.07 -7.76
N CYS A 231 2.19 -2.98 -8.38
CA CYS A 231 2.74 -4.14 -9.07
C CYS A 231 3.29 -3.78 -10.46
N GLY A 232 4.54 -4.17 -10.74
CA GLY A 232 5.14 -4.07 -12.07
C GLY A 232 5.15 -2.64 -12.58
N THR A 233 4.69 -2.44 -13.81
CA THR A 233 4.69 -1.13 -14.50
C THR A 233 3.73 -0.09 -13.90
N LEU A 234 2.93 -0.44 -12.88
CA LEU A 234 2.09 0.53 -12.18
C LEU A 234 2.90 1.64 -11.51
N SER A 235 4.11 1.32 -11.03
CA SER A 235 5.01 2.31 -10.43
C SER A 235 5.52 3.36 -11.44
N ILE A 236 5.67 3.00 -12.73
CA ILE A 236 5.90 3.98 -13.80
C ILE A 236 4.74 4.97 -13.87
N LYS A 237 3.50 4.49 -13.78
CA LYS A 237 2.31 5.35 -13.85
C LYS A 237 2.21 6.32 -12.69
N ALA A 238 2.70 5.94 -11.50
CA ALA A 238 2.79 6.86 -10.37
C ALA A 238 3.85 7.96 -10.60
N VAL A 239 5.02 7.61 -11.16
CA VAL A 239 6.06 8.59 -11.52
C VAL A 239 5.59 9.52 -12.63
N GLU A 240 5.02 9.00 -13.72
CA GLU A 240 4.43 9.81 -14.79
C GLU A 240 3.35 10.76 -14.25
N MET A 241 2.51 10.28 -13.32
CA MET A 241 1.50 11.10 -12.68
C MET A 241 2.13 12.20 -11.82
N PHE A 242 3.17 11.92 -11.05
CA PHE A 242 3.85 12.95 -10.28
C PHE A 242 4.46 14.01 -11.20
N ASN A 243 5.22 13.62 -12.22
CA ASN A 243 5.87 14.55 -13.15
C ASN A 243 4.86 15.40 -13.94
N HIS A 244 3.70 14.84 -14.30
CA HIS A 244 2.72 15.53 -15.14
C HIS A 244 1.99 16.69 -14.43
N HIS A 245 1.83 16.62 -13.10
CA HIS A 245 1.03 17.59 -12.37
C HIS A 245 1.92 18.51 -11.55
N ALA A 246 2.02 19.79 -11.96
CA ALA A 246 2.79 20.80 -11.24
C ALA A 246 2.33 21.03 -9.78
N THR A 247 1.08 20.63 -9.46
CA THR A 247 0.53 20.71 -8.11
C THR A 247 0.88 19.48 -7.25
N ALA A 248 1.48 18.43 -7.81
CA ALA A 248 2.00 17.30 -7.05
C ALA A 248 3.31 17.68 -6.36
N ALA A 249 3.24 17.88 -5.04
CA ALA A 249 4.36 18.36 -4.24
C ALA A 249 5.21 17.23 -3.65
N THR A 250 4.66 16.02 -3.54
CA THR A 250 5.37 14.87 -2.97
C THR A 250 4.90 13.56 -3.59
N LEU A 251 5.84 12.65 -3.85
CA LEU A 251 5.59 11.25 -4.19
C LEU A 251 6.26 10.33 -3.17
N CYS A 252 5.47 9.52 -2.48
CA CYS A 252 5.95 8.41 -1.66
C CYS A 252 5.71 7.09 -2.40
N LEU A 253 6.74 6.56 -3.06
CA LEU A 253 6.64 5.37 -3.90
C LEU A 253 7.34 4.16 -3.25
N LYS A 254 6.59 3.08 -3.05
CA LYS A 254 7.08 1.78 -2.56
C LYS A 254 6.56 0.65 -3.46
N PRO A 255 7.28 0.31 -4.56
CA PRO A 255 6.84 -0.74 -5.48
C PRO A 255 6.92 -2.12 -4.81
N CYS A 256 5.98 -3.01 -5.12
CA CYS A 256 5.92 -4.35 -4.50
C CYS A 256 6.26 -5.51 -5.45
N CYS A 257 6.14 -5.32 -6.78
CA CYS A 257 6.47 -6.33 -7.77
C CYS A 257 7.35 -5.75 -8.87
N LEU A 258 8.27 -6.57 -9.36
CA LEU A 258 8.99 -6.29 -10.61
C LEU A 258 8.04 -6.40 -11.81
N PRO A 259 8.30 -5.67 -12.90
CA PRO A 259 7.60 -5.87 -14.16
C PRO A 259 7.75 -7.30 -14.71
N GLU A 260 6.73 -7.78 -15.42
CA GLU A 260 6.73 -9.11 -16.01
C GLU A 260 7.76 -9.24 -17.14
N TRP A 261 8.38 -10.42 -17.26
CA TRP A 261 9.35 -10.72 -18.31
C TRP A 261 8.83 -10.51 -19.73
N ASP A 262 7.52 -10.65 -19.95
CA ASP A 262 6.91 -10.50 -21.27
C ASP A 262 7.12 -9.12 -21.89
N HIS A 263 7.36 -8.10 -21.05
CA HIS A 263 7.72 -6.77 -21.53
C HIS A 263 9.03 -6.74 -22.31
N THR A 264 9.98 -7.65 -22.04
CA THR A 264 11.26 -7.74 -22.76
C THR A 264 11.13 -8.17 -24.22
N PHE A 265 9.97 -8.72 -24.61
CA PHE A 265 9.68 -9.09 -25.99
C PHE A 265 8.95 -7.98 -26.77
N SER A 266 8.38 -7.00 -26.06
CA SER A 266 7.59 -5.92 -26.66
C SER A 266 8.29 -4.56 -26.57
N HIS A 267 9.22 -4.39 -25.64
CA HIS A 267 9.93 -3.14 -25.39
C HIS A 267 11.39 -3.44 -25.02
N ASP A 268 12.33 -2.79 -25.67
CA ASP A 268 13.74 -2.81 -25.26
C ASP A 268 13.95 -1.95 -24.00
N SER A 269 13.23 -0.82 -23.92
CA SER A 269 13.27 0.09 -22.78
C SER A 269 11.96 0.86 -22.61
N TRP A 270 11.80 1.50 -21.44
CA TRP A 270 10.82 2.54 -21.19
C TRP A 270 11.51 3.90 -21.01
N ILE A 271 10.84 4.98 -21.41
CA ILE A 271 11.28 6.36 -21.13
C ILE A 271 10.33 6.98 -20.12
N VAL A 272 10.86 7.41 -18.98
CA VAL A 272 10.09 8.00 -17.86
C VAL A 272 10.84 9.23 -17.38
N GLY A 273 10.23 10.41 -17.48
CA GLY A 273 10.87 11.67 -17.07
C GLY A 273 12.20 11.95 -17.76
N GLY A 274 12.31 11.59 -19.05
CA GLY A 274 13.57 11.64 -19.80
C GLY A 274 14.59 10.54 -19.47
N HIS A 275 14.38 9.75 -18.41
CA HIS A 275 15.25 8.63 -18.05
C HIS A 275 14.90 7.35 -18.80
N CYS A 276 15.92 6.61 -19.22
CA CYS A 276 15.77 5.32 -19.90
C CYS A 276 15.86 4.16 -18.92
N ILE A 277 14.87 3.26 -18.96
CA ILE A 277 14.81 2.05 -18.14
C ILE A 277 14.86 0.83 -19.05
N PRO A 278 16.00 0.15 -19.18
CA PRO A 278 16.09 -1.08 -19.97
C PRO A 278 15.23 -2.19 -19.36
N THR A 279 14.37 -2.82 -20.16
CA THR A 279 13.42 -3.82 -19.62
C THR A 279 14.14 -5.05 -19.08
N ARG A 280 15.25 -5.46 -19.70
CA ARG A 280 16.04 -6.62 -19.27
C ARG A 280 16.68 -6.45 -17.89
N ASP A 281 16.94 -5.23 -17.47
CA ASP A 281 17.56 -4.94 -16.17
C ASP A 281 16.56 -5.17 -15.04
N VAL A 282 15.29 -4.80 -15.26
CA VAL A 282 14.29 -4.72 -14.19
C VAL A 282 13.18 -5.77 -14.28
N CYS A 283 12.87 -6.31 -15.46
CA CYS A 283 11.87 -7.36 -15.60
C CYS A 283 12.34 -8.68 -14.97
N ALA A 284 11.40 -9.44 -14.42
CA ALA A 284 11.68 -10.74 -13.79
C ALA A 284 10.84 -11.87 -14.38
N GLN A 285 11.46 -13.05 -14.47
CA GLN A 285 10.75 -14.29 -14.73
C GLN A 285 10.07 -14.76 -13.44
N GLY A 286 8.81 -15.14 -13.55
CA GLY A 286 8.02 -15.68 -12.45
C GLY A 286 6.82 -14.83 -12.09
N LYS A 287 5.89 -15.43 -11.36
CA LYS A 287 4.64 -14.79 -10.94
C LYS A 287 4.09 -15.42 -9.68
N TRP A 288 3.27 -14.66 -8.96
CA TRP A 288 2.45 -15.21 -7.89
C TRP A 288 1.27 -15.99 -8.49
N LYS A 289 1.13 -17.25 -8.09
CA LYS A 289 -0.03 -18.09 -8.43
C LYS A 289 -0.55 -18.71 -7.13
N ALA A 290 -1.81 -18.42 -6.80
CA ALA A 290 -2.46 -18.90 -5.57
C ALA A 290 -1.62 -18.65 -4.30
N ASN A 291 -1.18 -17.41 -4.10
CA ASN A 291 -0.30 -16.99 -2.98
C ASN A 291 1.03 -17.73 -2.88
N ARG A 292 1.49 -18.39 -3.96
CA ARG A 292 2.80 -19.00 -4.05
C ARG A 292 3.62 -18.34 -5.15
N TRP A 293 4.85 -17.98 -4.83
CA TRP A 293 5.79 -17.52 -5.83
C TRP A 293 6.22 -18.69 -6.72
N VAL A 294 6.07 -18.53 -8.04
CA VAL A 294 6.51 -19.48 -9.05
C VAL A 294 7.52 -18.77 -9.93
N GLY A 295 8.81 -19.03 -9.70
CA GLY A 295 9.91 -18.38 -10.40
C GLY A 295 11.26 -18.70 -9.75
N PRO A 296 12.34 -17.99 -10.14
CA PRO A 296 13.65 -18.08 -9.51
C PRO A 296 13.57 -17.75 -8.00
N PRO A 297 14.54 -18.17 -7.18
CA PRO A 297 14.61 -17.79 -5.78
C PRO A 297 14.48 -16.27 -5.59
N ARG A 298 13.72 -15.83 -4.57
CA ARG A 298 13.46 -14.40 -4.34
C ARG A 298 14.74 -13.61 -4.05
N SER A 299 15.74 -14.23 -3.44
CA SER A 299 17.06 -13.65 -3.23
C SER A 299 17.69 -13.16 -4.54
N HIS A 300 17.46 -13.87 -5.66
CA HIS A 300 17.97 -13.50 -6.98
C HIS A 300 17.27 -12.25 -7.54
N LEU A 301 16.08 -11.91 -7.03
CA LEU A 301 15.33 -10.72 -7.47
C LEU A 301 15.79 -9.44 -6.77
N ARG A 302 16.58 -9.54 -5.69
CA ARG A 302 16.99 -8.39 -4.88
C ARG A 302 17.70 -7.33 -5.71
N GLY A 303 18.69 -7.72 -6.52
CA GLY A 303 19.41 -6.82 -7.40
C GLY A 303 18.50 -6.13 -8.42
N LYS A 304 17.55 -6.88 -9.00
CA LYS A 304 16.56 -6.32 -9.94
C LYS A 304 15.61 -5.33 -9.28
N PHE A 305 15.18 -5.59 -8.04
CA PHE A 305 14.36 -4.65 -7.27
C PHE A 305 15.13 -3.37 -6.91
N SER A 306 16.39 -3.49 -6.52
CA SER A 306 17.25 -2.32 -6.28
C SER A 306 17.44 -1.49 -7.55
N ALA A 307 17.71 -2.13 -8.69
CA ALA A 307 17.78 -1.45 -9.98
C ALA A 307 16.44 -0.79 -10.33
N TRP A 308 15.32 -1.50 -10.13
CA TRP A 308 13.99 -0.98 -10.41
C TRP A 308 13.67 0.28 -9.60
N ALA A 309 13.91 0.26 -8.29
CA ALA A 309 13.75 1.43 -7.45
C ALA A 309 14.66 2.59 -7.88
N GLY A 310 15.92 2.30 -8.22
CA GLY A 310 16.88 3.30 -8.70
C GLY A 310 16.46 3.95 -10.03
N HIS A 311 15.94 3.17 -10.98
CA HIS A 311 15.41 3.68 -12.23
C HIS A 311 14.15 4.53 -12.03
N LEU A 312 13.22 4.10 -11.16
CA LEU A 312 12.03 4.89 -10.85
C LEU A 312 12.40 6.24 -10.24
N LEU A 313 13.36 6.27 -9.32
CA LEU A 313 13.85 7.51 -8.70
C LEU A 313 14.48 8.46 -9.73
N GLN A 314 15.31 7.94 -10.65
CA GLN A 314 15.92 8.74 -11.72
C GLN A 314 14.91 9.26 -12.75
N GLY A 315 13.75 8.61 -12.89
CA GLY A 315 12.67 9.08 -13.76
C GLY A 315 11.78 10.18 -13.14
N ILE A 316 12.03 10.60 -11.89
CA ILE A 316 11.30 11.70 -11.26
C ILE A 316 11.88 13.03 -11.76
N GLU A 317 11.02 13.86 -12.36
CA GLU A 317 11.38 15.21 -12.79
C GLU A 317 11.20 16.17 -11.62
N LEU A 318 12.32 16.56 -10.99
CA LEU A 318 12.36 17.65 -10.01
C LEU A 318 12.89 18.90 -10.70
N SER A 319 12.32 20.07 -10.41
CA SER A 319 13.00 21.32 -10.77
C SER A 319 14.34 21.41 -10.02
N ASP A 320 15.30 22.18 -10.53
CA ASP A 320 16.61 22.29 -9.88
C ASP A 320 16.53 22.92 -8.47
N ASP A 321 15.48 23.69 -8.18
CA ASP A 321 15.19 24.23 -6.83
C ASP A 321 14.57 23.19 -5.88
N GLN A 322 14.17 22.02 -6.40
CA GLN A 322 13.49 20.93 -5.67
C GLN A 322 14.35 19.66 -5.50
N LYS A 323 15.54 19.60 -6.12
CA LYS A 323 16.57 18.56 -5.87
C LYS A 323 17.35 18.86 -4.60
#